data_AF-R1EWZ3-F1
#
_entry.id   AF-R1EWZ3-F1
#
_cell.length_a   1.000
_cell.length_b   1.000
_cell.length_c   1.000
_cell.angle_alpha   90.00
_cell.angle_beta   90.00
_cell.angle_gamma   90.00
#
_symmetry.space_group_name_H-M   'P 1'
#
loop_
_entity.id
_entity.type
_entity.pdbx_description
1 polymer ?
#
loop_
_entity_poly.entity_id
_entity_poly.type
_entity_poly.pdbx_seq_one_letter_code
_entity_poly.pdbx_strand_id
1 'polypeptide(L)'
;MQRLMMNTLQQSDKGLKAMACYPGYVLARESWAAMNTTLLLVDRHFCADGGFHYNVSTATMGPPTPACPCHLHPLGLAVAWTVQRTSLADLVAAADSTSPHLVVVGNSVAGGHAEYMRRLAAGARPHVCAPGSSPCVENDAHVEDFLAADHDRLALAFFALHRAYAFPVSEKGRADGGGGAVDAETAFVERRMDGWAEAVGVEAGAAAAASARGLKESWRVSRDEADAVGTGAGGMQTFAWQHALLESKARVARRIQRWMEIGELMPLHAPVEGKE
;
A
#
# COMPACT_ATOMS: atom_id res chain seq x y z
N MET A 1 0.41 20.00 8.00
CA MET A 1 -0.06 19.07 6.95
C MET A 1 -1.50 19.32 6.49
N GLN A 2 -2.44 19.64 7.39
CA GLN A 2 -3.84 19.92 7.06
C GLN A 2 -4.07 20.85 5.86
N ARG A 3 -3.31 21.95 5.75
CA ARG A 3 -3.41 22.88 4.61
C ARG A 3 -3.06 22.24 3.27
N LEU A 4 -2.05 21.36 3.20
CA LEU A 4 -1.72 20.62 1.99
C LEU A 4 -2.89 19.72 1.59
N MET A 5 -3.48 18.99 2.54
CA MET A 5 -4.62 18.12 2.25
C MET A 5 -5.77 18.90 1.62
N MET A 6 -6.16 20.02 2.24
CA MET A 6 -7.23 20.88 1.76
C MET A 6 -6.91 21.45 0.37
N ASN A 7 -5.65 21.79 0.10
CA ASN A 7 -5.19 22.26 -1.20
C ASN A 7 -5.22 21.17 -2.28
N THR A 8 -5.12 19.89 -1.88
CA THR A 8 -5.24 18.73 -2.77
C THR A 8 -6.65 18.14 -2.81
N LEU A 9 -7.62 18.74 -2.14
CA LEU A 9 -8.99 18.23 -2.15
C LEU A 9 -9.60 18.43 -3.54
N GLN A 10 -10.13 17.36 -4.10
CA GLN A 10 -10.91 17.34 -5.32
C GLN A 10 -12.30 16.79 -5.02
N GLN A 11 -13.28 17.20 -5.82
CA GLN A 11 -14.64 16.70 -5.74
C GLN A 11 -15.06 16.20 -7.12
N SER A 12 -15.59 14.98 -7.18
CA SER A 12 -16.15 14.42 -8.41
C SER A 12 -17.50 15.04 -8.74
N ASP A 13 -17.97 14.84 -9.98
CA ASP A 13 -19.30 15.27 -10.41
C ASP A 13 -20.43 14.62 -9.59
N LYS A 14 -20.15 13.49 -8.93
CA LYS A 14 -21.07 12.79 -8.03
C LYS A 14 -20.97 13.25 -6.57
N GLY A 15 -20.19 14.30 -6.29
CA GLY A 15 -20.03 14.84 -4.94
C GLY A 15 -19.04 14.08 -4.04
N LEU A 16 -18.31 13.09 -4.57
CA LEU A 16 -17.29 12.37 -3.81
C LEU A 16 -16.06 13.26 -3.64
N LYS A 17 -15.61 13.44 -2.39
CA LYS A 17 -14.42 14.21 -2.07
C LYS A 17 -13.23 13.27 -1.86
N ALA A 18 -12.10 13.59 -2.48
CA ALA A 18 -10.86 12.86 -2.30
C ALA A 18 -9.68 13.84 -2.20
N MET A 19 -8.70 13.48 -1.39
CA MET A 19 -7.39 14.15 -1.34
C MET A 19 -6.39 13.34 -2.17
N ALA A 20 -5.28 13.97 -2.55
CA ALA A 20 -4.22 13.27 -3.28
C ALA A 20 -3.69 12.09 -2.46
N CYS A 21 -3.57 10.94 -3.11
CA CYS A 21 -3.22 9.66 -2.49
C CYS A 21 -1.93 9.71 -1.65
N TYR A 22 -0.80 10.10 -2.25
CA TYR A 22 0.50 10.14 -1.56
C TYR A 22 0.53 11.09 -0.34
N PRO A 23 0.13 12.39 -0.46
CA PRO A 23 -0.01 13.26 0.72
C PRO A 23 -0.96 12.70 1.79
N GLY A 24 -2.06 12.07 1.37
CA GLY A 24 -3.00 11.43 2.26
C GLY A 24 -2.37 10.28 3.06
N TYR A 25 -1.59 9.43 2.39
CA TYR A 25 -0.85 8.35 3.03
C TYR A 25 0.20 8.86 4.02
N VAL A 26 0.98 9.90 3.66
CA VAL A 26 2.00 10.50 4.54
C VAL A 26 1.38 10.95 5.87
N LEU A 27 0.14 11.45 5.88
CA LEU A 27 -0.57 11.75 7.12
C LEU A 27 -1.11 10.50 7.83
N ALA A 28 -1.71 9.59 7.07
CA ALA A 28 -2.29 8.37 7.62
C ALA A 28 -1.22 7.54 8.35
N ARG A 29 -0.01 7.41 7.79
CA ARG A 29 1.09 6.64 8.39
C ARG A 29 1.53 7.21 9.74
N GLU A 30 1.57 8.53 9.91
CA GLU A 30 1.89 9.15 11.19
C GLU A 30 0.81 8.84 12.23
N SER A 31 -0.46 8.94 11.82
CA SER A 31 -1.60 8.61 12.67
C SER A 31 -1.58 7.14 13.07
N TRP A 32 -1.26 6.23 12.15
CA TRP A 32 -1.15 4.80 12.42
C TRP A 32 0.00 4.48 13.38
N ALA A 33 1.15 5.13 13.23
CA ALA A 33 2.25 5.01 14.17
C ALA A 33 1.85 5.49 15.58
N ALA A 34 1.12 6.61 15.67
CA ALA A 34 0.66 7.15 16.95
C ALA A 34 -0.39 6.26 17.65
N MET A 35 -1.15 5.44 16.92
CA MET A 35 -2.11 4.49 17.51
C MET A 35 -1.44 3.37 18.30
N ASN A 36 -0.15 3.11 18.07
CA ASN A 36 0.62 2.04 18.71
C ASN A 36 -0.11 0.68 18.71
N THR A 37 -0.77 0.37 17.59
CA THR A 37 -1.54 -0.86 17.39
C THR A 37 -0.81 -1.82 16.46
N THR A 38 -1.05 -3.12 16.62
CA THR A 38 -0.60 -4.11 15.65
C THR A 38 -1.45 -4.04 14.39
N LEU A 39 -0.79 -3.94 13.25
CA LEU A 39 -1.37 -4.09 11.92
C LEU A 39 -1.27 -5.56 11.49
N LEU A 40 -2.13 -5.97 10.57
CA LEU A 40 -2.03 -7.25 9.88
C LEU A 40 -1.70 -7.01 8.41
N LEU A 41 -0.71 -7.74 7.90
CA LEU A 41 -0.39 -7.82 6.49
C LEU A 41 -0.80 -9.20 5.97
N VAL A 42 -1.61 -9.24 4.94
CA VAL A 42 -2.01 -10.48 4.25
C VAL A 42 -1.51 -10.39 2.83
N ASP A 43 -0.54 -11.22 2.50
CA ASP A 43 0.02 -11.33 1.17
C ASP A 43 -0.49 -12.58 0.46
N ARG A 44 -1.02 -12.40 -0.74
CA ARG A 44 -1.33 -13.49 -1.66
C ARG A 44 -0.19 -13.63 -2.67
N HIS A 45 0.67 -14.59 -2.42
CA HIS A 45 1.85 -14.86 -3.23
C HIS A 45 1.57 -15.90 -4.31
N PHE A 46 1.76 -15.54 -5.58
CA PHE A 46 1.63 -16.44 -6.73
C PHE A 46 2.98 -17.08 -7.06
N CYS A 47 3.11 -18.38 -6.79
CA CYS A 47 4.33 -19.16 -7.05
C CYS A 47 4.40 -19.68 -8.49
N ALA A 48 5.57 -20.13 -8.93
CA ALA A 48 5.84 -20.67 -10.27
C ALA A 48 5.00 -21.92 -10.61
N ASP A 49 4.58 -22.70 -9.61
CA ASP A 49 3.77 -23.93 -9.79
C ASP A 49 2.33 -23.66 -10.30
N GLY A 50 1.96 -22.40 -10.52
CA GLY A 50 0.66 -22.02 -11.08
C GLY A 50 -0.40 -21.70 -10.02
N GLY A 51 -0.13 -22.01 -8.75
CA GLY A 51 -0.99 -21.70 -7.62
C GLY A 51 -0.55 -20.47 -6.83
N PHE A 52 -1.22 -20.24 -5.69
CA PHE A 52 -0.87 -19.16 -4.76
C PHE A 52 -0.91 -19.58 -3.29
N HIS A 53 -0.21 -18.85 -2.44
CA HIS A 53 -0.18 -19.01 -0.99
C HIS A 53 -0.73 -17.75 -0.31
N TYR A 54 -1.36 -17.92 0.86
CA TYR A 54 -1.65 -16.81 1.75
C TYR A 54 -0.62 -16.77 2.87
N ASN A 55 0.15 -15.70 2.90
CA ASN A 55 1.11 -15.41 3.96
C ASN A 55 0.53 -14.32 4.86
N VAL A 56 0.64 -14.49 6.17
CA VAL A 56 0.15 -13.49 7.12
C VAL A 56 1.26 -13.07 8.06
N SER A 57 1.36 -11.77 8.26
CA SER A 57 2.36 -11.14 9.12
C SER A 57 1.69 -10.11 10.02
N THR A 58 2.23 -9.94 11.22
CA THR A 58 1.91 -8.81 12.08
C THR A 58 2.92 -7.70 11.85
N ALA A 59 2.47 -6.46 11.86
CA ALA A 59 3.35 -5.30 11.75
C ALA A 59 3.10 -4.30 12.89
N THR A 60 4.16 -3.60 13.29
CA THR A 60 4.08 -2.44 14.18
C THR A 60 4.79 -1.27 13.53
N MET A 61 4.39 -0.06 13.90
CA MET A 61 4.98 1.17 13.39
C MET A 61 5.57 1.94 14.58
N GLY A 62 6.85 2.28 14.48
CA GLY A 62 7.60 2.94 15.56
C GLY A 62 8.70 3.85 15.01
N PRO A 63 9.56 4.40 15.87
CA PRO A 63 10.67 5.22 15.42
C PRO A 63 11.69 4.41 14.60
N PRO A 64 12.28 4.96 13.53
CA PRO A 64 13.28 4.31 12.71
C PRO A 64 14.60 4.13 13.47
N THR A 65 15.38 3.15 13.03
CA THR A 65 16.78 3.05 13.42
C THR A 65 17.60 4.20 12.78
N PRO A 66 18.72 4.64 13.40
CA PRO A 66 19.49 5.82 12.96
C PRO A 66 20.05 5.79 11.53
N ALA A 67 20.05 4.64 10.84
CA ALA A 67 20.68 4.43 9.53
C ALA A 67 19.74 4.58 8.32
N CYS A 68 18.54 5.14 8.50
CA CYS A 68 17.50 5.14 7.47
C CYS A 68 17.66 6.31 6.46
N PRO A 69 17.59 6.06 5.13
CA PRO A 69 17.65 7.10 4.10
C PRO A 69 16.62 8.24 4.28
N CYS A 70 17.02 9.49 4.00
CA CYS A 70 16.19 10.67 4.26
C CYS A 70 14.89 10.76 3.44
N HIS A 71 14.84 10.18 2.23
CA HIS A 71 13.64 10.20 1.40
C HIS A 71 12.51 9.30 1.94
N LEU A 72 12.85 8.35 2.83
CA LEU A 72 11.89 7.52 3.57
C LEU A 72 11.21 8.27 4.73
N HIS A 73 11.70 9.47 5.03
CA HIS A 73 11.17 10.34 6.07
C HIS A 73 10.63 11.64 5.47
N PRO A 74 9.59 11.58 4.61
CA PRO A 74 8.96 12.80 4.10
C PRO A 74 8.51 13.66 5.28
N LEU A 75 8.81 14.96 5.22
CA LEU A 75 8.53 15.93 6.28
C LEU A 75 9.28 15.68 7.61
N GLY A 76 10.29 14.80 7.62
CA GLY A 76 11.00 14.40 8.84
C GLY A 76 10.22 13.39 9.69
N LEU A 77 9.18 12.75 9.13
CA LEU A 77 8.39 11.74 9.83
C LEU A 77 9.23 10.47 10.03
N ALA A 78 9.62 10.27 11.28
CA ALA A 78 10.42 9.13 11.72
C ALA A 78 9.48 7.96 12.04
N VAL A 79 8.99 7.28 11.01
CA VAL A 79 8.15 6.08 11.13
C VAL A 79 8.80 4.92 10.38
N ALA A 80 9.06 3.81 11.07
CA ALA A 80 9.54 2.57 10.50
C ALA A 80 8.61 1.41 10.84
N TRP A 81 8.46 0.51 9.88
CA TRP A 81 7.70 -0.72 10.02
C TRP A 81 8.59 -1.81 10.60
N THR A 82 8.07 -2.58 11.55
CA THR A 82 8.66 -3.85 11.97
C THR A 82 7.64 -4.94 11.68
N VAL A 83 8.02 -5.91 10.86
CA VAL A 83 7.14 -6.97 10.39
C VAL A 83 7.64 -8.32 10.89
N GLN A 84 6.70 -9.15 11.33
CA GLN A 84 6.97 -10.49 11.86
C GLN A 84 6.00 -11.49 11.25
N ARG A 85 6.51 -12.67 10.90
CA ARG A 85 5.69 -13.79 10.45
C ARG A 85 4.74 -14.21 11.57
N THR A 86 3.50 -14.51 11.23
CA THR A 86 2.52 -15.13 12.13
C THR A 86 1.83 -16.30 11.43
N SER A 87 1.11 -17.14 12.17
CA SER A 87 0.20 -18.13 11.59
C SER A 87 -1.27 -17.76 11.79
N LEU A 88 -2.17 -18.41 11.03
CA LEU A 88 -3.61 -18.27 11.24
C LEU A 88 -4.04 -18.76 12.63
N ALA A 89 -3.36 -19.76 13.18
CA ALA A 89 -3.61 -20.27 14.53
C ALA A 89 -3.23 -19.22 15.59
N ASP A 90 -2.09 -18.56 15.43
CA ASP A 90 -1.64 -17.50 16.35
C ASP A 90 -2.58 -16.30 16.34
N LEU A 91 -3.13 -15.94 15.17
CA LEU A 91 -4.12 -14.87 15.06
C LEU A 91 -5.41 -15.17 15.82
N VAL A 92 -5.84 -16.44 15.84
CA VAL A 92 -7.02 -16.87 16.61
C VAL A 92 -6.72 -16.93 18.10
N ALA A 93 -5.52 -17.38 18.48
CA ALA A 93 -5.10 -17.53 19.87
C ALA A 93 -4.66 -16.21 20.54
N ALA A 94 -4.43 -15.15 19.77
CA ALA A 94 -3.99 -13.86 20.28
C ALA A 94 -4.96 -13.27 21.33
N ALA A 95 -4.40 -12.61 22.35
CA ALA A 95 -5.19 -12.00 23.44
C ALA A 95 -6.16 -10.91 22.95
N ASP A 96 -5.81 -10.25 21.85
CA ASP A 96 -6.61 -9.21 21.18
C ASP A 96 -7.33 -9.75 19.93
N SER A 97 -7.55 -11.06 19.83
CA SER A 97 -8.05 -11.70 18.60
C SER A 97 -9.41 -11.21 18.11
N THR A 98 -10.21 -10.61 18.99
CA THR A 98 -11.53 -10.01 18.69
C THR A 98 -11.50 -8.48 18.55
N SER A 99 -10.37 -7.83 18.86
CA SER A 99 -10.21 -6.38 18.74
C SER A 99 -10.06 -5.96 17.27
N PRO A 100 -10.47 -4.74 16.89
CA PRO A 100 -10.27 -4.25 15.53
C PRO A 100 -8.81 -3.89 15.28
N HIS A 101 -8.27 -4.37 14.16
CA HIS A 101 -6.93 -4.06 13.66
C HIS A 101 -7.02 -3.51 12.23
N LEU A 102 -6.07 -2.67 11.85
CA LEU A 102 -5.87 -2.32 10.45
C LEU A 102 -5.26 -3.54 9.73
N VAL A 103 -5.95 -3.97 8.68
CA VAL A 103 -5.58 -5.12 7.86
C VAL A 103 -5.29 -4.61 6.46
N VAL A 104 -4.06 -4.83 6.01
CA VAL A 104 -3.61 -4.52 4.67
C VAL A 104 -3.51 -5.83 3.89
N VAL A 105 -4.20 -5.89 2.77
CA VAL A 105 -4.17 -7.03 1.86
C VAL A 105 -3.51 -6.62 0.56
N GLY A 106 -2.58 -7.44 0.09
CA GLY A 106 -1.88 -7.24 -1.16
C GLY A 106 -1.60 -8.55 -1.88
N ASN A 107 -0.93 -8.43 -3.02
CA ASN A 107 -0.54 -9.56 -3.84
C ASN A 107 0.95 -9.46 -4.16
N SER A 108 1.57 -10.60 -4.36
CA SER A 108 2.91 -10.70 -4.87
C SER A 108 3.02 -11.74 -5.98
N VAL A 109 3.79 -11.44 -7.01
CA VAL A 109 4.05 -12.36 -8.13
C VAL A 109 5.39 -12.01 -8.77
N ALA A 110 6.14 -13.02 -9.22
CA ALA A 110 7.34 -12.81 -10.02
C ALA A 110 6.97 -12.21 -11.39
N GLY A 111 7.01 -10.88 -11.48
CA GLY A 111 6.61 -10.11 -12.66
C GLY A 111 5.79 -8.88 -12.28
N GLY A 112 5.12 -8.27 -13.26
CA GLY A 112 4.25 -7.11 -13.05
C GLY A 112 2.76 -7.45 -13.11
N HIS A 113 1.94 -6.41 -13.26
CA HIS A 113 0.49 -6.50 -13.34
C HIS A 113 0.00 -7.41 -14.48
N ALA A 114 0.70 -7.43 -15.62
CA ALA A 114 0.36 -8.32 -16.73
C ALA A 114 0.47 -9.79 -16.34
N GLU A 115 1.49 -10.16 -15.57
CA GLU A 115 1.68 -11.51 -15.06
C GLU A 115 0.60 -11.85 -14.03
N TYR A 116 0.32 -10.93 -13.10
CA TYR A 116 -0.78 -11.08 -12.15
C TYR A 116 -2.12 -11.36 -12.86
N MET A 117 -2.48 -10.57 -13.86
CA MET A 117 -3.71 -10.76 -14.64
C MET A 117 -3.71 -12.09 -15.40
N ARG A 118 -2.56 -12.54 -15.91
CA ARG A 118 -2.41 -13.85 -16.54
C ARG A 118 -2.71 -14.99 -15.56
N ARG A 119 -2.21 -14.92 -14.32
CA ARG A 119 -2.48 -15.92 -13.27
C ARG A 119 -3.96 -15.97 -12.89
N LEU A 120 -4.61 -14.81 -12.78
CA LEU A 120 -6.06 -14.75 -12.53
C LEU A 120 -6.87 -15.38 -13.68
N ALA A 121 -6.54 -15.02 -14.92
CA ALA A 121 -7.21 -15.56 -16.11
C ALA A 121 -7.02 -17.08 -16.26
N ALA A 122 -5.86 -17.61 -15.83
CA ALA A 122 -5.59 -19.04 -15.78
C ALA A 122 -6.32 -19.79 -14.66
N GLY A 123 -7.07 -19.07 -13.79
CA GLY A 123 -7.80 -19.68 -12.69
C GLY A 123 -6.90 -20.26 -11.61
N ALA A 124 -5.78 -19.58 -11.31
CA ALA A 124 -4.85 -19.97 -10.24
C ALA A 124 -5.62 -20.30 -8.94
N ARG A 125 -5.23 -21.40 -8.29
CA ARG A 125 -5.85 -21.91 -7.06
C ARG A 125 -4.86 -21.90 -5.90
N PRO A 126 -5.34 -21.98 -4.64
CA PRO A 126 -4.47 -22.18 -3.50
C PRO A 126 -3.54 -23.38 -3.73
N HIS A 127 -2.24 -23.16 -3.58
CA HIS A 127 -1.24 -24.21 -3.67
C HIS A 127 -1.21 -24.96 -2.33
N VAL A 128 -1.59 -26.23 -2.36
CA VAL A 128 -1.52 -27.14 -1.21
C VAL A 128 -0.38 -28.11 -1.43
N CYS A 129 0.68 -27.98 -0.62
CA CYS A 129 1.74 -28.99 -0.58
C CYS A 129 1.16 -30.31 -0.04
N ALA A 130 1.40 -31.41 -0.75
CA ALA A 130 0.86 -32.71 -0.35
C ALA A 130 1.41 -33.13 1.03
N PRO A 131 0.65 -33.89 1.85
CA PRO A 131 1.16 -34.42 3.10
C PRO A 131 2.46 -35.23 2.87
N GLY A 132 3.55 -34.80 3.51
CA GLY A 132 4.86 -35.43 3.37
C GLY A 132 5.71 -34.95 2.18
N SER A 133 5.23 -34.00 1.36
CA SER A 133 6.08 -33.30 0.40
C SER A 133 6.91 -32.22 1.07
N SER A 134 8.00 -31.80 0.43
CA SER A 134 8.71 -30.58 0.83
C SER A 134 7.76 -29.37 0.74
N PRO A 135 7.91 -28.37 1.61
CA PRO A 135 7.20 -27.10 1.48
C PRO A 135 7.56 -26.41 0.15
N CYS A 136 6.71 -25.48 -0.28
CA CYS A 136 6.98 -24.67 -1.46
C CYS A 136 8.18 -23.76 -1.19
N VAL A 137 9.35 -24.14 -1.72
CA VAL A 137 10.63 -23.44 -1.52
C VAL A 137 10.55 -21.99 -1.98
N GLU A 138 9.84 -21.72 -3.08
CA GLU A 138 9.64 -20.36 -3.59
C GLU A 138 8.83 -19.51 -2.61
N ASN A 139 7.75 -20.05 -2.03
CA ASN A 139 6.97 -19.31 -1.06
C ASN A 139 7.76 -19.04 0.22
N ASP A 140 8.55 -20.00 0.69
CA ASP A 140 9.39 -19.80 1.87
C ASP A 140 10.46 -18.72 1.62
N ALA A 141 11.13 -18.75 0.46
CA ALA A 141 12.05 -17.69 0.05
C ALA A 141 11.36 -16.34 -0.07
N HIS A 142 10.16 -16.29 -0.67
CA HIS A 142 9.35 -15.07 -0.75
C HIS A 142 8.99 -14.52 0.63
N VAL A 143 8.62 -15.37 1.59
CA VAL A 143 8.34 -14.93 2.96
C VAL A 143 9.59 -14.34 3.62
N GLU A 144 10.77 -14.90 3.39
CA GLU A 144 12.03 -14.34 3.88
C GLU A 144 12.32 -12.97 3.26
N ASP A 145 12.19 -12.85 1.94
CA ASP A 145 12.37 -11.59 1.21
C ASP A 145 11.36 -10.52 1.65
N PHE A 146 10.10 -10.92 1.83
CA PHE A 146 9.03 -10.06 2.33
C PHE A 146 9.37 -9.51 3.72
N LEU A 147 9.80 -10.35 4.66
CA LEU A 147 10.13 -9.92 6.02
C LEU A 147 11.40 -9.06 6.08
N ALA A 148 12.35 -9.28 5.17
CA ALA A 148 13.57 -8.49 5.06
C ALA A 148 13.37 -7.15 4.33
N ALA A 149 12.25 -6.97 3.64
CA ALA A 149 11.99 -5.77 2.86
C ALA A 149 11.79 -4.53 3.74
N ASP A 150 12.19 -3.38 3.20
CA ASP A 150 11.86 -2.09 3.78
C ASP A 150 10.38 -1.75 3.50
N HIS A 151 9.52 -2.13 4.43
CA HIS A 151 8.07 -1.91 4.32
C HIS A 151 7.67 -0.43 4.35
N ASP A 152 8.52 0.47 4.86
CA ASP A 152 8.24 1.90 4.77
C ASP A 152 8.45 2.39 3.34
N ARG A 153 9.58 2.00 2.73
CA ARG A 153 9.89 2.25 1.33
C ARG A 153 8.84 1.66 0.40
N LEU A 154 8.44 0.41 0.61
CA LEU A 154 7.39 -0.26 -0.16
C LEU A 154 6.07 0.53 -0.12
N ALA A 155 5.60 0.91 1.07
CA ALA A 155 4.33 1.60 1.20
C ALA A 155 4.41 3.01 0.60
N LEU A 156 5.49 3.75 0.83
CA LEU A 156 5.72 5.05 0.19
C LEU A 156 5.69 4.94 -1.34
N ALA A 157 6.42 3.98 -1.90
CA ALA A 157 6.49 3.76 -3.33
C ALA A 157 5.14 3.35 -3.93
N PHE A 158 4.39 2.49 -3.24
CA PHE A 158 3.05 2.10 -3.66
C PHE A 158 2.13 3.32 -3.78
N PHE A 159 2.02 4.10 -2.70
CA PHE A 159 1.13 5.27 -2.67
C PHE A 159 1.64 6.42 -3.56
N ALA A 160 2.94 6.44 -3.86
CA ALA A 160 3.55 7.41 -4.78
C ALA A 160 3.21 7.13 -6.25
N LEU A 161 3.22 5.85 -6.65
CA LEU A 161 2.87 5.42 -8.01
C LEU A 161 1.35 5.37 -8.22
N HIS A 162 0.59 5.06 -7.19
CA HIS A 162 -0.87 4.97 -7.30
C HIS A 162 -1.47 6.29 -7.78
N ARG A 163 -2.54 6.19 -8.59
CA ARG A 163 -3.32 7.37 -9.00
C ARG A 163 -3.70 8.19 -7.78
N ALA A 164 -3.47 9.50 -7.86
CA ALA A 164 -3.74 10.44 -6.79
C ALA A 164 -5.24 10.52 -6.47
N TYR A 165 -6.11 10.29 -7.46
CA TYR A 165 -7.57 10.34 -7.32
C TYR A 165 -8.27 9.18 -8.01
N ALA A 166 -9.42 8.77 -7.48
CA ALA A 166 -10.30 7.77 -8.08
C ALA A 166 -11.12 8.30 -9.27
N PHE A 167 -11.00 9.58 -9.59
CA PHE A 167 -11.69 10.27 -10.67
C PHE A 167 -10.75 11.30 -11.32
N PRO A 168 -10.97 11.68 -12.59
CA PRO A 168 -10.14 12.69 -13.25
C PRO A 168 -10.13 14.02 -12.49
N VAL A 169 -8.96 14.66 -12.44
CA VAL A 169 -8.82 15.99 -11.85
C VAL A 169 -9.53 17.02 -12.73
N SER A 170 -10.48 17.74 -12.16
CA SER A 170 -11.25 18.78 -12.85
C SER A 170 -10.51 20.11 -12.81
N GLU A 171 -9.46 20.26 -13.64
CA GLU A 171 -8.90 21.59 -13.89
C GLU A 171 -9.83 22.37 -14.84
N LYS A 172 -10.74 23.17 -14.28
CA LYS A 172 -11.41 24.23 -15.05
C LYS A 172 -10.33 25.23 -15.51
N GLY A 173 -9.82 25.07 -16.73
CA GLY A 173 -8.92 26.07 -17.33
C GLY A 173 -7.82 25.60 -18.29
N ARG A 174 -7.71 24.31 -18.65
CA ARG A 174 -6.79 23.90 -19.74
C ARG A 174 -7.54 23.58 -21.02
N ALA A 175 -7.47 24.52 -21.95
CA ALA A 175 -7.50 24.25 -23.38
C ALA A 175 -6.21 23.50 -23.77
N ASP A 176 -6.36 22.49 -24.61
CA ASP A 176 -5.36 21.93 -25.53
C ASP A 176 -3.90 21.87 -25.05
N GLY A 177 -3.51 20.72 -24.48
CA GLY A 177 -2.12 20.36 -24.29
C GLY A 177 -1.98 18.86 -24.10
N GLY A 178 -1.45 18.16 -25.11
CA GLY A 178 -1.46 16.71 -25.30
C GLY A 178 -0.65 15.85 -24.33
N GLY A 179 -0.69 16.13 -23.03
CA GLY A 179 -0.20 15.22 -21.98
C GLY A 179 -1.32 14.27 -21.53
N GLY A 180 -0.98 13.02 -21.23
CA GLY A 180 -1.97 12.04 -20.78
C GLY A 180 -2.64 12.45 -19.46
N ALA A 181 -3.78 11.85 -19.14
CA ALA A 181 -4.51 12.15 -17.90
C ALA A 181 -3.66 11.96 -16.62
N VAL A 182 -2.69 11.03 -16.65
CA VAL A 182 -1.74 10.77 -15.56
C VAL A 182 -0.73 11.91 -15.38
N ASP A 183 -0.27 12.51 -16.48
CA ASP A 183 0.68 13.63 -16.46
C ASP A 183 0.02 14.89 -15.90
N ALA A 184 -1.24 15.13 -16.27
CA ALA A 184 -2.03 16.25 -15.76
C ALA A 184 -2.29 16.13 -14.25
N GLU A 185 -2.64 14.93 -13.77
CA GLU A 185 -2.87 14.61 -12.37
C GLU A 185 -1.58 14.80 -11.54
N THR A 186 -0.46 14.26 -12.03
CA THR A 186 0.86 14.43 -11.39
C THR A 186 1.20 15.90 -11.26
N ALA A 187 1.13 16.64 -12.37
CA ALA A 187 1.47 18.06 -12.39
C ALA A 187 0.56 18.90 -11.47
N PHE A 188 -0.72 18.52 -11.32
CA PHE A 188 -1.63 19.16 -10.38
C PHE A 188 -1.13 19.03 -8.94
N VAL A 189 -0.81 17.80 -8.50
CA VAL A 189 -0.36 17.56 -7.12
C VAL A 189 0.99 18.23 -6.85
N GLU A 190 1.90 18.21 -7.81
CA GLU A 190 3.20 18.90 -7.70
C GLU A 190 3.01 20.41 -7.44
N ARG A 191 2.14 21.08 -8.21
CA ARG A 191 1.83 22.51 -8.00
C ARG A 191 1.27 22.78 -6.61
N ARG A 192 0.44 21.87 -6.08
CA ARG A 192 -0.12 22.00 -4.72
C ARG A 192 0.93 21.82 -3.63
N MET A 193 1.87 20.91 -3.82
CA MET A 193 3.01 20.73 -2.91
C MET A 193 3.93 21.95 -2.92
N ASP A 194 4.28 22.47 -4.11
CA ASP A 194 5.15 23.65 -4.25
C ASP A 194 4.52 24.88 -3.57
N GLY A 195 3.26 25.20 -3.91
CA GLY A 195 2.57 26.34 -3.29
C GLY A 195 2.36 26.19 -1.78
N TRP A 196 2.21 24.96 -1.28
CA TRP A 196 2.17 24.70 0.15
C TRP A 196 3.54 24.92 0.82
N ALA A 197 4.63 24.46 0.21
CA ALA A 197 5.98 24.63 0.73
C ALA A 197 6.41 26.11 0.79
N GLU A 198 6.02 26.91 -0.19
CA GLU A 198 6.19 28.36 -0.18
C GLU A 198 5.45 29.01 0.99
N ALA A 199 4.17 28.67 1.18
CA ALA A 199 3.37 29.20 2.29
C ALA A 199 3.95 28.84 3.66
N VAL A 200 4.45 27.61 3.84
CA VAL A 200 5.12 27.17 5.08
C VAL A 200 6.38 28.01 5.36
N GLY A 201 7.13 28.38 4.33
CA GLY A 201 8.34 29.20 4.50
C GLY A 201 8.04 30.61 5.00
N VAL A 202 6.90 31.18 4.61
CA VAL A 202 6.44 32.48 5.11
C VAL A 202 6.02 32.38 6.58
N GLU A 203 5.37 31.29 6.98
CA GLU A 203 4.73 31.15 8.30
C GLU A 203 5.64 30.57 9.39
N ALA A 204 6.47 29.59 9.05
CA ALA A 204 7.23 28.77 10.01
C ALA A 204 8.76 28.84 9.84
N GLY A 205 9.23 29.67 8.91
CA GLY A 205 10.67 29.92 8.69
C GLY A 205 11.38 28.90 7.80
N ALA A 206 12.68 29.13 7.59
CA ALA A 206 13.47 28.48 6.54
C ALA A 206 13.64 26.96 6.71
N ALA A 207 13.75 26.46 7.94
CA ALA A 207 13.92 25.04 8.23
C ALA A 207 12.66 24.23 7.89
N ALA A 208 11.48 24.71 8.30
CA ALA A 208 10.20 24.08 7.95
C ALA A 208 9.95 24.12 6.43
N ALA A 209 10.36 25.20 5.77
CA ALA A 209 10.28 25.32 4.31
C ALA A 209 11.16 24.29 3.58
N ALA A 210 12.34 23.97 4.12
CA ALA A 210 13.24 22.99 3.52
C ALA A 210 12.63 21.58 3.54
N SER A 211 12.09 21.14 4.68
CA SER A 211 11.38 19.87 4.79
C SER A 211 10.13 19.81 3.91
N ALA A 212 9.40 20.92 3.80
CA ALA A 212 8.22 21.01 2.93
C ALA A 212 8.60 20.91 1.44
N ARG A 213 9.68 21.56 0.99
CA ARG A 213 10.19 21.45 -0.38
C ARG A 213 10.70 20.03 -0.70
N GLY A 214 11.23 19.32 0.29
CA GLY A 214 11.68 17.94 0.14
C GLY A 214 10.55 16.96 -0.20
N LEU A 215 9.30 17.24 0.19
CA LEU A 215 8.17 16.32 -0.01
C LEU A 215 7.94 15.95 -1.48
N LYS A 216 8.04 16.92 -2.40
CA LYS A 216 7.88 16.66 -3.83
C LYS A 216 8.96 15.74 -4.36
N GLU A 217 10.20 15.94 -3.92
CA GLU A 217 11.34 15.10 -4.33
C GLU A 217 11.19 13.69 -3.76
N SER A 218 10.84 13.54 -2.48
CA SER A 218 10.53 12.24 -1.88
C SER A 218 9.44 11.50 -2.64
N TRP A 219 8.39 12.22 -3.08
CA TRP A 219 7.31 11.63 -3.88
C TRP A 219 7.82 11.10 -5.22
N ARG A 220 8.62 11.89 -5.95
CA ARG A 220 9.19 11.49 -7.24
C ARG A 220 10.10 10.26 -7.11
N VAL A 221 11.04 10.30 -6.16
CA VAL A 221 11.93 9.17 -5.88
C VAL A 221 11.13 7.90 -5.55
N SER A 222 10.16 8.01 -4.64
CA SER A 222 9.30 6.86 -4.26
C SER A 222 8.52 6.31 -5.47
N ARG A 223 8.08 7.19 -6.37
CA ARG A 223 7.35 6.77 -7.57
C ARG A 223 8.26 6.04 -8.56
N ASP A 224 9.47 6.55 -8.77
CA ASP A 224 10.40 6.02 -9.76
C ASP A 224 10.98 4.64 -9.35
N GLU A 225 11.01 4.34 -8.05
CA GLU A 225 11.52 3.06 -7.54
C GLU A 225 10.45 1.97 -7.37
N ALA A 226 9.16 2.27 -7.56
CA ALA A 226 8.05 1.39 -7.21
C ALA A 226 8.14 -0.01 -7.84
N ASP A 227 8.54 -0.11 -9.11
CA ASP A 227 8.74 -1.40 -9.78
C ASP A 227 9.97 -2.14 -9.22
N ALA A 228 11.06 -1.41 -8.96
CA ALA A 228 12.31 -1.99 -8.44
C ALA A 228 12.12 -2.57 -7.04
N VAL A 229 11.31 -1.94 -6.19
CA VAL A 229 11.00 -2.44 -4.85
C VAL A 229 9.89 -3.50 -4.84
N GLY A 230 9.18 -3.70 -5.95
CA GLY A 230 8.23 -4.79 -6.10
C GLY A 230 6.81 -4.47 -5.63
N THR A 231 6.37 -3.23 -5.81
CA THR A 231 4.99 -2.79 -5.53
C THR A 231 4.29 -2.11 -6.72
N GLY A 232 4.99 -1.92 -7.84
CA GLY A 232 4.50 -1.22 -9.01
C GLY A 232 3.87 -2.12 -10.08
N ALA A 233 3.44 -1.53 -11.19
CA ALA A 233 2.78 -2.26 -12.27
C ALA A 233 3.77 -3.09 -13.12
N GLY A 234 5.04 -2.69 -13.18
CA GLY A 234 6.12 -3.42 -13.83
C GLY A 234 6.77 -4.46 -12.92
N GLY A 235 6.69 -4.29 -11.59
CA GLY A 235 7.23 -5.22 -10.60
C GLY A 235 6.35 -5.34 -9.36
N MET A 236 5.81 -6.54 -9.12
CA MET A 236 4.94 -6.91 -8.00
C MET A 236 5.54 -8.05 -7.15
N GLN A 237 6.86 -8.25 -7.18
CA GLN A 237 7.51 -9.40 -6.56
C GLN A 237 7.46 -9.39 -5.02
N THR A 238 7.31 -8.22 -4.38
CA THR A 238 7.40 -8.11 -2.92
C THR A 238 6.02 -8.01 -2.29
N PHE A 239 5.30 -6.91 -2.49
CA PHE A 239 3.98 -6.71 -1.93
C PHE A 239 3.26 -5.51 -2.55
N ALA A 240 2.39 -5.76 -3.53
CA ALA A 240 1.53 -4.73 -4.12
C ALA A 240 0.22 -4.65 -3.34
N TRP A 241 0.02 -3.54 -2.62
CA TRP A 241 -1.18 -3.30 -1.82
C TRP A 241 -2.44 -3.28 -2.70
N GLN A 242 -3.56 -3.76 -2.16
CA GLN A 242 -4.85 -3.76 -2.85
C GLN A 242 -5.97 -3.19 -1.98
N HIS A 243 -6.03 -3.59 -0.70
CA HIS A 243 -7.07 -3.14 0.23
C HIS A 243 -6.50 -2.84 1.61
N ALA A 244 -7.08 -1.87 2.30
CA ALA A 244 -6.88 -1.63 3.72
C ALA A 244 -8.25 -1.54 4.41
N LEU A 245 -8.44 -2.25 5.52
CA LEU A 245 -9.73 -2.34 6.22
C LEU A 245 -9.56 -2.58 7.71
N LEU A 246 -10.61 -2.32 8.49
CA LEU A 246 -10.64 -2.65 9.92
C LEU A 246 -11.32 -4.00 10.13
N GLU A 247 -10.62 -4.94 10.75
CA GLU A 247 -11.13 -6.27 11.05
C GLU A 247 -10.40 -6.90 12.24
N SER A 248 -11.03 -7.89 12.88
CA SER A 248 -10.41 -8.66 13.97
C SER A 248 -9.53 -9.81 13.46
N LYS A 249 -8.43 -10.10 14.17
CA LYS A 249 -7.48 -11.19 13.81
C LYS A 249 -8.18 -12.52 13.60
N ALA A 250 -9.10 -12.88 14.50
CA ALA A 250 -9.85 -14.13 14.40
C ALA A 250 -10.77 -14.18 13.17
N ARG A 251 -11.37 -13.06 12.76
CA ARG A 251 -12.20 -13.00 11.54
C ARG A 251 -11.36 -13.04 10.27
N VAL A 252 -10.20 -12.39 10.26
CA VAL A 252 -9.25 -12.50 9.15
C VAL A 252 -8.81 -13.94 8.97
N ALA A 253 -8.37 -14.60 10.04
CA ALA A 253 -7.91 -15.99 9.99
C ALA A 253 -8.98 -16.93 9.41
N ARG A 254 -10.22 -16.85 9.92
CA ARG A 254 -11.35 -17.64 9.40
C ARG A 254 -11.68 -17.35 7.94
N ARG A 255 -11.57 -16.09 7.50
CA ARG A 255 -11.81 -15.73 6.09
C ARG A 255 -10.75 -16.33 5.18
N ILE A 256 -9.47 -16.23 5.56
CA ILE A 256 -8.36 -16.81 4.80
C ILE A 256 -8.54 -18.33 4.70
N GLN A 257 -8.84 -19.02 5.80
CA GLN A 257 -9.14 -20.46 5.78
C GLN A 257 -10.25 -20.79 4.79
N ARG A 258 -11.37 -20.08 4.86
CA ARG A 258 -12.49 -20.28 3.92
C ARG A 258 -12.09 -20.03 2.47
N TRP A 259 -11.29 -19.00 2.19
CA TRP A 259 -10.80 -18.71 0.83
C TRP A 259 -9.85 -19.78 0.30
N MET A 260 -9.02 -20.36 1.17
CA MET A 260 -8.17 -21.50 0.82
C MET A 260 -9.02 -22.73 0.46
N GLU A 261 -10.14 -22.96 1.15
CA GLU A 261 -11.04 -24.09 0.89
C GLU A 261 -11.81 -23.95 -0.43
N ILE A 262 -12.44 -22.80 -0.67
CA ILE A 262 -13.29 -22.59 -1.85
C ILE A 262 -12.49 -22.18 -3.10
N GLY A 263 -11.21 -21.86 -2.92
CA GLY A 263 -10.30 -21.42 -3.98
C GLY A 263 -10.76 -20.12 -4.66
N GLU A 264 -11.57 -19.31 -3.99
CA GLU A 264 -12.04 -18.03 -4.53
C GLU A 264 -10.93 -16.99 -4.47
N LEU A 265 -10.85 -16.24 -5.56
CA LEU A 265 -10.02 -15.06 -5.65
C LEU A 265 -10.74 -13.94 -4.92
N MET A 266 -10.03 -13.30 -3.98
CA MET A 266 -10.33 -11.95 -3.51
C MET A 266 -11.01 -11.12 -4.62
N PRO A 267 -12.09 -10.38 -4.27
CA PRO A 267 -11.93 -9.32 -3.30
C PRO A 267 -12.95 -9.35 -2.17
N LEU A 268 -12.53 -8.84 -1.01
CA LEU A 268 -13.44 -8.11 -0.13
C LEU A 268 -13.91 -6.84 -0.90
N HIS A 269 -14.82 -6.99 -1.87
CA HIS A 269 -15.63 -5.87 -2.34
C HIS A 269 -17.07 -6.04 -1.86
N ALA A 270 -17.68 -4.88 -1.62
CA ALA A 270 -19.12 -4.68 -1.53
C ALA A 270 -19.86 -5.56 -2.54
N PRO A 271 -21.07 -6.04 -2.20
CA PRO A 271 -21.83 -6.97 -3.04
C PRO A 271 -21.80 -6.49 -4.48
N VAL A 272 -21.28 -7.34 -5.37
CA VAL A 272 -21.60 -7.23 -6.78
C VAL A 272 -23.06 -7.61 -6.85
N GLU A 273 -23.92 -6.61 -7.03
CA GLU A 273 -25.32 -6.88 -7.36
C GLU A 273 -25.36 -7.83 -8.57
N GLY A 274 -26.10 -8.92 -8.40
CA GLY A 274 -26.55 -9.76 -9.51
C GLY A 274 -26.03 -11.18 -9.49
N LYS A 275 -26.76 -12.05 -8.77
CA LYS A 275 -27.22 -13.33 -9.31
C LYS A 275 -28.62 -13.62 -8.77
N GLU A 276 -29.62 -13.36 -9.60
CA GLU A 276 -30.84 -14.19 -9.65
C GLU A 276 -30.49 -15.56 -10.27
#